data_AF-A0A9E3WRP9-F1
#
_entry.id   AF-A0A9E3WRP9-F1
#
_cell.length_a   1.000
_cell.length_b   1.000
_cell.length_c   1.000
_cell.angle_alpha   90.00
_cell.angle_beta   90.00
_cell.angle_gamma   90.00
#
_symmetry.space_group_name_H-M   'P 1'
#
loop_
_entity.id
_entity.type
_entity.pdbx_description
1 polymer ?
#
loop_
_entity_poly.entity_id
_entity_poly.type
_entity_poly.pdbx_seq_one_letter_code
_entity_poly.pdbx_strand_id
1 'polypeptide(L)'
;VFATTVGHYNQTMADPAYLDMITRGLLWSVDRLDEFQPASDETNAEILKLVDMPVEAPAAGGGNQLPQKCCGEGNLAAGRPTKAKSQESGKGNLAPKAVDGDLRTRWCANGSQADEWWQVELERPEHVRNLRIHWEKDNAAYRYTVNASADGGTWNTIVDQAKNEKPGRVTAHQVDAPNTKFLRVTFLGSSTGVWGSFWEFEATAGDLPELPAAVTSDAPSASVADVDVVLAASQEGQPAATFDVSLFGAPPTVNYPVCLAAAPTGEVFVGVDEQGSLGKAPGGGKVLRCVDTDGDGRADKITTFAKMDHPRGLVYDEGSLWVLHPPLLSVWHDDDRDGVADRSETLLTGISSEEVNRRGADHTTNGIRMGIDGWIYIAVGDFGFTDARGTDGARLARRGGGVVRVRPDGKELEIYSWGQRNILDVGIDPLLEMFTRDNTNDGGGWDIRLSHVIQSANYGYPSLFKNFNDEI
;
A
#
# COMPACT_ATOMS: atom_id res chain seq x y z
N VAL A 1 2.40 2.14 14.08
CA VAL A 1 1.97 1.16 13.05
C VAL A 1 1.50 -0.08 13.78
N PHE A 2 0.32 -0.60 13.46
CA PHE A 2 -0.21 -1.84 14.04
C PHE A 2 -0.44 -2.84 12.91
N ALA A 3 0.63 -3.52 12.53
CA ALA A 3 0.63 -4.63 11.59
C ALA A 3 1.56 -5.69 12.15
N THR A 4 0.99 -6.75 12.73
CA THR A 4 1.75 -7.96 13.08
C THR A 4 1.35 -9.02 12.08
N THR A 5 2.26 -9.41 11.20
CA THR A 5 2.24 -10.74 10.59
C THR A 5 3.52 -11.42 11.01
N VAL A 6 3.43 -12.47 11.82
CA VAL A 6 4.58 -13.32 12.14
C VAL A 6 4.79 -14.24 10.93
N GLY A 7 5.44 -13.68 9.91
CA GLY A 7 5.82 -14.41 8.70
C GLY A 7 4.80 -14.46 7.56
N HIS A 8 5.36 -14.66 6.37
CA HIS A 8 4.71 -15.21 5.19
C HIS A 8 5.71 -16.07 4.40
N TYR A 9 5.37 -17.35 4.24
CA TYR A 9 6.13 -18.38 3.53
C TYR A 9 7.57 -18.65 4.02
N ASN A 10 8.15 -19.71 3.47
CA ASN A 10 8.72 -20.74 4.33
C ASN A 10 10.16 -20.49 4.80
N GLN A 11 11.05 -19.98 3.93
CA GLN A 11 12.50 -20.01 4.18
C GLN A 11 12.95 -19.09 5.33
N THR A 12 12.59 -17.80 5.29
CA THR A 12 12.94 -16.85 6.37
C THR A 12 12.33 -17.25 7.72
N MET A 13 11.18 -17.92 7.70
CA MET A 13 10.47 -18.35 8.92
C MET A 13 11.08 -19.59 9.58
N ALA A 14 11.88 -20.34 8.84
CA ALA A 14 12.64 -21.49 9.33
C ALA A 14 14.15 -21.19 9.48
N ASP A 15 14.59 -19.97 9.14
CA ASP A 15 15.97 -19.57 9.38
C ASP A 15 16.25 -19.60 10.89
N PRO A 16 17.29 -20.32 11.35
CA PRO A 16 17.60 -20.43 12.78
C PRO A 16 17.78 -19.07 13.46
N ALA A 17 18.29 -18.04 12.76
CA ALA A 17 18.45 -16.71 13.31
C ALA A 17 17.10 -15.95 13.43
N TYR A 18 16.10 -16.25 12.58
CA TYR A 18 14.73 -15.76 12.77
C TYR A 18 14.09 -16.41 14.01
N LEU A 19 14.20 -17.73 14.14
CA LEU A 19 13.63 -18.49 15.26
C LEU A 19 14.29 -18.09 16.60
N ASP A 20 15.60 -17.90 16.61
CA ASP A 20 16.37 -17.33 17.73
C ASP A 20 15.89 -15.90 18.07
N MET A 21 15.76 -15.02 17.06
CA MET A 21 15.31 -13.63 17.25
C MET A 21 13.92 -13.58 17.89
N ILE A 22 12.97 -14.39 17.38
CA ILE A 22 11.64 -14.53 18.00
C ILE A 22 11.81 -15.01 19.44
N THR A 23 12.45 -16.15 19.67
CA THR A 23 12.61 -16.77 21.00
C THR A 23 13.24 -15.82 22.03
N ARG A 24 14.27 -15.05 21.63
CA ARG A 24 14.87 -13.99 22.47
C ARG A 24 13.87 -12.86 22.77
N GLY A 25 13.10 -12.41 21.78
CA GLY A 25 12.03 -11.43 21.98
C GLY A 25 10.94 -11.92 22.93
N LEU A 26 10.58 -13.20 22.85
CA LEU A 26 9.63 -13.85 23.78
C LEU A 26 10.18 -13.84 25.21
N LEU A 27 11.39 -14.35 25.41
CA LEU A 27 12.03 -14.43 26.73
C LEU A 27 12.33 -13.06 27.34
N TRP A 28 12.72 -12.08 26.53
CA TRP A 28 12.85 -10.67 26.95
C TRP A 28 11.52 -10.09 27.44
N SER A 29 10.41 -10.38 26.75
CA SER A 29 9.09 -9.86 27.11
C SER A 29 8.53 -10.38 28.45
N VAL A 30 9.20 -11.36 29.07
CA VAL A 30 8.84 -11.95 30.37
C VAL A 30 10.01 -11.96 31.38
N ASP A 31 11.05 -11.14 31.14
CA ASP A 31 12.25 -10.98 31.98
C ASP A 31 13.03 -12.29 32.27
N ARG A 32 13.14 -13.17 31.26
CA ARG A 32 13.82 -14.49 31.33
C ARG A 32 14.83 -14.69 30.18
N LEU A 33 15.43 -13.61 29.69
CA LEU A 33 16.35 -13.63 28.55
C LEU A 33 17.63 -14.43 28.80
N ASP A 34 18.00 -14.64 30.06
CA ASP A 34 19.10 -15.49 30.52
C ASP A 34 18.84 -17.00 30.31
N GLU A 35 17.58 -17.42 30.18
CA GLU A 35 17.22 -18.81 29.85
C GLU A 35 17.32 -19.13 28.35
N PHE A 36 17.67 -18.16 27.50
CA PHE A 36 17.76 -18.38 26.06
C PHE A 36 18.81 -19.44 25.69
N GLN A 37 18.39 -20.44 24.92
CA GLN A 37 19.25 -21.42 24.25
C GLN A 37 18.88 -21.45 22.75
N PRO A 38 19.85 -21.46 21.83
CA PRO A 38 19.57 -21.63 20.40
C PRO A 38 19.09 -23.05 20.09
N ALA A 39 18.31 -23.19 19.03
CA ALA A 39 17.89 -24.50 18.53
C ALA A 39 19.09 -25.32 18.00
N SER A 40 19.09 -26.64 18.21
CA SER A 40 20.19 -27.50 17.77
C SER A 40 20.17 -27.74 16.26
N ASP A 41 21.30 -28.15 15.69
CA ASP A 41 21.44 -28.46 14.27
C ASP A 41 20.43 -29.52 13.81
N GLU A 42 20.09 -30.49 14.67
CA GLU A 42 19.04 -31.49 14.39
C GLU A 42 17.65 -30.85 14.29
N THR A 43 17.26 -30.00 15.24
CA THR A 43 15.96 -29.30 15.24
C THR A 43 15.85 -28.38 14.02
N ASN A 44 16.89 -27.59 13.74
CA ASN A 44 16.97 -26.71 12.57
C ASN A 44 16.82 -27.52 11.27
N ALA A 45 17.52 -28.66 11.18
CA ALA A 45 17.43 -29.56 10.04
C ALA A 45 16.10 -30.31 9.95
N GLU A 46 15.26 -30.37 10.99
CA GLU A 46 13.89 -30.90 10.92
C GLU A 46 12.89 -29.85 10.42
N ILE A 47 12.98 -28.61 10.93
CA ILE A 47 12.12 -27.49 10.50
C ILE A 47 12.31 -27.21 8.99
N LEU A 48 13.56 -27.18 8.51
CA LEU A 48 13.86 -26.97 7.08
C LEU A 48 13.28 -28.05 6.15
N LYS A 49 13.03 -29.29 6.63
CA LYS A 49 12.39 -30.34 5.80
C LYS A 49 10.90 -30.07 5.55
N LEU A 50 10.24 -29.28 6.41
CA LEU A 50 8.84 -28.87 6.24
C LEU A 50 8.70 -27.71 5.24
N VAL A 51 9.78 -26.94 5.07
CA VAL A 51 9.88 -25.75 4.20
C VAL A 51 9.99 -26.11 2.73
N ASP A 52 10.86 -27.08 2.41
CA ASP A 52 11.23 -27.46 1.04
C ASP A 52 10.21 -28.43 0.37
N MET A 53 8.98 -28.50 0.86
CA MET A 53 7.90 -29.25 0.22
C MET A 53 7.42 -28.52 -1.05
N PRO A 54 7.53 -29.12 -2.25
CA PRO A 54 7.36 -28.40 -3.51
C PRO A 54 5.90 -28.12 -3.88
N VAL A 55 5.68 -26.95 -4.50
CA VAL A 55 4.41 -26.47 -5.09
C VAL A 55 4.70 -25.94 -6.51
N GLU A 56 3.78 -26.11 -7.47
CA GLU A 56 3.99 -25.71 -8.88
C GLU A 56 3.64 -24.23 -9.17
N ALA A 57 4.28 -23.59 -10.16
CA ALA A 57 4.21 -22.13 -10.39
C ALA A 57 4.26 -21.65 -11.88
N PRO A 58 3.74 -20.44 -12.23
CA PRO A 58 3.80 -19.79 -13.56
C PRO A 58 4.76 -18.53 -13.62
N ALA A 59 4.77 -17.74 -14.72
CA ALA A 59 5.84 -16.75 -15.10
C ALA A 59 5.42 -15.23 -15.26
N ALA A 60 6.37 -14.27 -15.52
CA ALA A 60 6.36 -12.87 -14.98
C ALA A 60 6.59 -11.58 -15.89
N GLY A 61 6.37 -10.33 -15.36
CA GLY A 61 6.69 -8.92 -15.85
C GLY A 61 5.63 -7.79 -15.51
N GLY A 62 5.76 -6.42 -15.51
CA GLY A 62 6.79 -5.33 -15.72
C GLY A 62 6.24 -3.84 -15.48
N GLY A 63 7.00 -2.80 -15.03
CA GLY A 63 6.60 -1.34 -14.77
C GLY A 63 7.73 -0.23 -14.91
N ASN A 64 7.83 1.01 -14.31
CA ASN A 64 7.00 2.18 -13.81
C ASN A 64 7.96 3.43 -13.46
N GLN A 65 7.72 4.73 -13.06
CA GLN A 65 6.64 5.80 -13.08
C GLN A 65 7.12 7.32 -13.19
N LEU A 66 7.45 8.07 -12.09
CA LEU A 66 8.03 9.46 -11.90
C LEU A 66 7.14 10.79 -11.88
N PRO A 67 7.20 11.76 -10.90
CA PRO A 67 6.08 12.72 -10.50
C PRO A 67 6.13 14.30 -10.69
N GLN A 68 6.13 15.13 -9.58
CA GLN A 68 5.57 16.52 -9.40
C GLN A 68 6.18 17.29 -8.18
N LYS A 69 6.93 18.44 -8.20
CA LYS A 69 6.64 19.90 -8.42
C LYS A 69 7.93 20.79 -8.58
N CYS A 70 8.02 21.70 -9.57
CA CYS A 70 9.30 22.28 -10.07
C CYS A 70 9.26 23.71 -10.71
N CYS A 71 10.27 24.05 -11.53
CA CYS A 71 10.11 24.77 -12.82
C CYS A 71 9.96 26.31 -12.85
N GLY A 72 10.30 27.01 -11.77
CA GLY A 72 10.30 28.48 -11.73
C GLY A 72 11.60 29.17 -12.16
N GLU A 73 12.77 28.64 -11.76
CA GLU A 73 14.07 29.27 -12.05
C GLU A 73 14.54 28.96 -13.48
N GLY A 74 15.13 29.93 -14.18
CA GLY A 74 15.58 29.80 -15.58
C GLY A 74 14.45 29.74 -16.63
N ASN A 75 13.22 29.41 -16.25
CA ASN A 75 12.05 29.35 -17.11
C ASN A 75 11.58 30.76 -17.55
N LEU A 76 11.72 31.07 -18.84
CA LEU A 76 11.30 32.34 -19.44
C LEU A 76 9.78 32.58 -19.34
N ALA A 77 9.00 31.50 -19.30
CA ALA A 77 7.54 31.52 -19.24
C ALA A 77 6.98 31.67 -17.81
N ALA A 78 7.80 31.49 -16.77
CA ALA A 78 7.35 31.54 -15.37
C ALA A 78 6.73 32.89 -14.99
N GLY A 79 5.54 32.84 -14.36
CA GLY A 79 4.78 34.01 -13.90
C GLY A 79 4.27 34.94 -15.01
N ARG A 80 4.40 34.57 -16.29
CA ARG A 80 4.12 35.47 -17.41
C ARG A 80 2.62 35.54 -17.78
N PRO A 81 2.19 36.62 -18.48
CA PRO A 81 0.82 36.73 -18.95
C PRO A 81 0.43 35.58 -19.90
N THR A 82 -0.69 34.93 -19.60
CA THR A 82 -1.21 33.79 -20.38
C THR A 82 -2.63 34.04 -20.89
N LYS A 83 -2.99 33.31 -21.95
CA LYS A 83 -4.33 33.26 -22.54
C LYS A 83 -4.63 31.83 -22.97
N ALA A 84 -5.90 31.44 -23.00
CA ALA A 84 -6.34 30.19 -23.60
C ALA A 84 -7.64 30.39 -24.37
N LYS A 85 -7.92 29.51 -25.35
CA LYS A 85 -9.19 29.47 -26.09
C LYS A 85 -10.37 29.18 -25.15
N SER A 86 -10.16 28.26 -24.22
CA SER A 86 -11.09 27.91 -23.16
C SER A 86 -10.32 27.47 -21.91
N GLN A 87 -11.01 27.42 -20.76
CA GLN A 87 -10.45 26.90 -19.51
C GLN A 87 -11.56 26.37 -18.60
N GLU A 88 -11.31 25.27 -17.88
CA GLU A 88 -12.24 24.61 -16.96
C GLU A 88 -12.43 25.44 -15.67
N SER A 89 -13.13 26.56 -15.83
CA SER A 89 -13.23 27.63 -14.83
C SER A 89 -13.93 27.16 -13.55
N GLY A 90 -14.85 26.19 -13.66
CA GLY A 90 -15.57 25.61 -12.52
C GLY A 90 -14.70 24.79 -11.55
N LYS A 91 -13.48 24.42 -11.94
CA LYS A 91 -12.48 23.77 -11.06
C LYS A 91 -11.24 24.63 -10.80
N GLY A 92 -11.20 25.87 -11.30
CA GLY A 92 -10.05 26.76 -11.14
C GLY A 92 -8.81 26.39 -11.99
N ASN A 93 -8.96 25.54 -13.00
CA ASN A 93 -7.88 25.11 -13.89
C ASN A 93 -7.60 26.15 -15.00
N LEU A 94 -7.26 27.38 -14.59
CA LEU A 94 -7.16 28.58 -15.42
C LEU A 94 -5.82 28.69 -16.17
N ALA A 95 -5.75 29.48 -17.25
CA ALA A 95 -4.53 29.63 -18.06
C ALA A 95 -3.25 30.01 -17.28
N PRO A 96 -3.27 30.85 -16.22
CA PRO A 96 -2.07 31.12 -15.43
C PRO A 96 -1.51 29.91 -14.66
N LYS A 97 -2.32 28.87 -14.44
CA LYS A 97 -1.94 27.65 -13.71
C LYS A 97 -1.09 26.66 -14.51
N ALA A 98 -0.41 27.15 -15.53
CA ALA A 98 0.53 26.39 -16.35
C ALA A 98 1.92 27.05 -16.39
N VAL A 99 2.14 28.12 -15.61
CA VAL A 99 3.41 28.87 -15.50
C VAL A 99 3.65 29.40 -14.08
N ASP A 100 2.96 28.89 -13.06
CA ASP A 100 3.10 29.37 -11.67
C ASP A 100 4.02 28.50 -10.78
N GLY A 101 4.79 27.59 -11.39
CA GLY A 101 5.77 26.75 -10.71
C GLY A 101 5.14 25.68 -9.82
N ASP A 102 3.83 25.40 -9.95
CA ASP A 102 3.07 24.50 -9.10
C ASP A 102 2.40 23.38 -9.88
N LEU A 103 3.16 22.30 -10.12
CA LEU A 103 2.68 21.08 -10.77
C LEU A 103 1.46 20.40 -10.08
N ARG A 104 0.92 20.92 -8.97
CA ARG A 104 -0.34 20.47 -8.34
C ARG A 104 -1.55 21.27 -8.83
N THR A 105 -1.34 22.32 -9.62
CA THR A 105 -2.36 23.08 -10.34
C THR A 105 -2.04 23.08 -11.83
N ARG A 106 -3.05 23.27 -12.68
CA ARG A 106 -2.95 23.08 -14.13
C ARG A 106 -3.83 24.03 -14.90
N TRP A 107 -3.48 24.35 -16.14
CA TRP A 107 -4.48 24.74 -17.12
C TRP A 107 -5.18 23.49 -17.66
N CYS A 108 -6.50 23.54 -17.82
CA CYS A 108 -7.31 22.51 -18.46
C CYS A 108 -8.31 23.16 -19.41
N ALA A 109 -8.40 22.70 -20.66
CA ALA A 109 -9.42 23.15 -21.62
C ALA A 109 -10.85 22.83 -21.12
N ASN A 110 -11.85 23.58 -21.58
CA ASN A 110 -13.25 23.39 -21.18
C ASN A 110 -13.96 22.32 -22.05
N GLY A 111 -13.35 21.15 -22.19
CA GLY A 111 -13.86 20.02 -22.97
C GLY A 111 -12.81 19.29 -23.81
N SER A 112 -13.23 18.19 -24.46
CA SER A 112 -12.41 17.32 -25.33
C SER A 112 -12.28 17.82 -26.78
N GLN A 113 -12.55 19.10 -27.04
CA GLN A 113 -12.52 19.67 -28.40
C GLN A 113 -11.10 19.66 -28.99
N ALA A 114 -11.02 19.54 -30.31
CA ALA A 114 -9.80 19.81 -31.06
C ALA A 114 -9.55 21.34 -31.17
N ASP A 115 -8.33 21.70 -31.56
CA ASP A 115 -7.85 23.08 -31.69
C ASP A 115 -8.02 23.91 -30.40
N GLU A 116 -7.98 23.26 -29.24
CA GLU A 116 -7.88 23.96 -27.95
C GLU A 116 -6.45 24.46 -27.76
N TRP A 117 -6.28 25.72 -27.34
CA TRP A 117 -4.94 26.29 -27.24
C TRP A 117 -4.74 27.08 -25.96
N TRP A 118 -3.48 27.11 -25.53
CA TRP A 118 -2.93 27.90 -24.44
C TRP A 118 -1.71 28.67 -24.96
N GLN A 119 -1.51 29.89 -24.50
CA GLN A 119 -0.47 30.81 -24.97
C GLN A 119 0.14 31.59 -23.80
N VAL A 120 1.45 31.85 -23.88
CA VAL A 120 2.20 32.73 -22.99
C VAL A 120 2.90 33.85 -23.77
N GLU A 121 2.98 35.04 -23.16
CA GLU A 121 3.76 36.19 -23.65
C GLU A 121 5.03 36.38 -22.80
N LEU A 122 6.20 36.15 -23.40
CA LEU A 122 7.50 36.39 -22.78
C LEU A 122 7.75 37.90 -22.62
N GLU A 123 8.52 38.27 -21.61
CA GLU A 123 8.80 39.67 -21.23
C GLU A 123 9.37 40.51 -22.38
N ARG A 124 10.25 39.89 -23.18
CA ARG A 124 10.89 40.45 -24.37
C ARG A 124 11.10 39.32 -25.39
N PRO A 125 11.40 39.62 -26.67
CA PRO A 125 11.80 38.60 -27.62
C PRO A 125 13.10 37.92 -27.16
N GLU A 126 13.10 36.59 -27.12
CA GLU A 126 14.23 35.75 -26.69
C GLU A 126 14.60 34.72 -27.76
N HIS A 127 15.79 34.12 -27.65
CA HIS A 127 16.14 32.92 -28.40
C HIS A 127 15.78 31.68 -27.59
N VAL A 128 14.58 31.15 -27.79
CA VAL A 128 14.16 29.91 -27.13
C VAL A 128 14.85 28.73 -27.79
N ARG A 129 15.49 27.87 -26.97
CA ARG A 129 16.31 26.73 -27.39
C ARG A 129 15.87 25.39 -26.82
N ASN A 130 15.20 25.40 -25.66
CA ASN A 130 14.56 24.21 -25.13
C ASN A 130 13.16 24.53 -24.58
N LEU A 131 12.29 23.53 -24.58
CA LEU A 131 10.94 23.55 -24.03
C LEU A 131 10.73 22.30 -23.17
N ARG A 132 9.85 22.39 -22.16
CA ARG A 132 9.37 21.23 -21.39
C ARG A 132 7.90 21.42 -20.98
N ILE A 133 7.10 20.36 -21.06
CA ILE A 133 5.65 20.38 -20.78
C ILE A 133 5.32 19.21 -19.86
N HIS A 134 4.56 19.47 -18.79
CA HIS A 134 4.20 18.51 -17.76
C HIS A 134 2.70 18.19 -17.83
N TRP A 135 2.33 17.15 -18.57
CA TRP A 135 0.94 16.82 -18.91
C TRP A 135 0.11 16.33 -17.71
N GLU A 136 -1.23 16.50 -17.78
CA GLU A 136 -2.10 16.03 -16.67
C GLU A 136 -1.91 14.53 -16.40
N LYS A 137 -1.87 13.72 -17.47
CA LYS A 137 -1.77 12.27 -17.41
C LYS A 137 -0.45 11.77 -17.97
N ASP A 138 0.18 10.88 -17.23
CA ASP A 138 1.24 9.96 -17.70
C ASP A 138 0.76 9.06 -18.84
N ASN A 139 -0.41 8.42 -18.67
CA ASN A 139 -0.91 7.35 -19.52
C ASN A 139 -1.54 7.77 -20.87
N ALA A 140 -1.45 9.05 -21.25
CA ALA A 140 -2.07 9.59 -22.45
C ALA A 140 -1.04 10.14 -23.45
N ALA A 141 -1.13 9.74 -24.72
CA ALA A 141 -0.36 10.35 -25.79
C ALA A 141 -1.06 11.63 -26.27
N TYR A 142 -0.67 12.78 -25.72
CA TYR A 142 -1.16 14.09 -26.14
C TYR A 142 -0.65 14.43 -27.55
N ARG A 143 -1.55 14.85 -28.43
CA ARG A 143 -1.24 15.36 -29.78
C ARG A 143 -1.36 16.87 -29.79
N TYR A 144 -0.32 17.54 -30.26
CA TYR A 144 -0.24 19.00 -30.17
C TYR A 144 0.74 19.59 -31.19
N THR A 145 0.70 20.90 -31.35
CA THR A 145 1.80 21.69 -31.93
C THR A 145 2.23 22.77 -30.96
N VAL A 146 3.51 23.15 -30.97
CA VAL A 146 3.98 24.39 -30.34
C VAL A 146 4.38 25.37 -31.44
N ASN A 147 3.79 26.57 -31.42
CA ASN A 147 4.13 27.66 -32.31
C ASN A 147 4.89 28.76 -31.56
N ALA A 148 5.87 29.36 -32.23
CA ALA A 148 6.55 30.59 -31.80
C ALA A 148 6.15 31.78 -32.68
N SER A 149 6.18 32.99 -32.11
CA SER A 149 5.89 34.23 -32.81
C SER A 149 6.64 35.42 -32.18
N ALA A 150 7.00 36.41 -33.00
CA ALA A 150 7.58 37.68 -32.55
C ALA A 150 6.51 38.76 -32.27
N ASP A 151 5.36 38.69 -32.95
CA ASP A 151 4.33 39.73 -33.04
C ASP A 151 2.95 39.28 -32.50
N GLY A 152 2.75 37.97 -32.30
CA GLY A 152 1.48 37.35 -31.91
C GLY A 152 0.52 37.10 -33.09
N GLY A 153 0.87 37.52 -34.31
CA GLY A 153 0.07 37.37 -35.52
C GLY A 153 0.65 36.37 -36.52
N THR A 154 1.97 36.43 -36.73
CA THR A 154 2.73 35.54 -37.61
C THR A 154 3.31 34.39 -36.79
N TRP A 155 2.91 33.15 -37.07
CA TRP A 155 3.25 31.98 -36.25
C TRP A 155 4.03 30.92 -37.03
N ASN A 156 5.18 30.50 -36.49
CA ASN A 156 5.99 29.40 -37.00
C ASN A 156 5.83 28.18 -36.09
N THR A 157 5.61 26.99 -36.64
CA THR A 157 5.64 25.74 -35.86
C THR A 157 7.08 25.38 -35.51
N ILE A 158 7.36 25.22 -34.21
CA ILE A 158 8.68 24.84 -33.69
C ILE A 158 8.69 23.45 -33.06
N VAL A 159 7.50 22.90 -32.75
CA VAL A 159 7.29 21.49 -32.39
C VAL A 159 6.02 21.02 -33.10
N ASP A 160 6.10 19.93 -33.86
CA ASP A 160 4.92 19.21 -34.38
C ASP A 160 4.84 17.82 -33.73
N GLN A 161 3.76 17.61 -32.99
CA GLN A 161 3.38 16.36 -32.33
C GLN A 161 1.91 16.02 -32.68
N ALA A 162 1.38 16.52 -33.81
CA ALA A 162 0.00 16.30 -34.25
C ALA A 162 -0.32 14.81 -34.50
N LYS A 163 0.72 13.99 -34.73
CA LYS A 163 0.66 12.53 -34.90
C LYS A 163 1.34 11.79 -33.73
N ASN A 164 1.43 12.38 -32.54
CA ASN A 164 1.98 11.67 -31.39
C ASN A 164 1.14 10.44 -31.01
N GLU A 165 1.85 9.38 -30.63
CA GLU A 165 1.32 8.09 -30.16
C GLU A 165 2.01 7.62 -28.86
N LYS A 166 3.00 8.38 -28.35
CA LYS A 166 3.74 8.08 -27.12
C LYS A 166 3.13 8.81 -25.91
N PRO A 167 2.73 8.09 -24.85
CA PRO A 167 2.41 8.69 -23.54
C PRO A 167 3.64 9.27 -22.84
N GLY A 168 3.43 10.03 -21.76
CA GLY A 168 4.49 10.54 -20.88
C GLY A 168 4.08 11.75 -20.05
N ARG A 169 4.36 11.71 -18.73
CA ARG A 169 4.02 12.79 -17.78
C ARG A 169 4.78 14.08 -18.08
N VAL A 170 6.02 13.99 -18.57
CA VAL A 170 6.87 15.14 -18.92
C VAL A 170 7.46 14.95 -20.32
N THR A 171 7.30 15.94 -21.21
CA THR A 171 7.90 15.93 -22.56
C THR A 171 8.77 17.15 -22.78
N ALA A 172 10.04 16.96 -23.10
CA ALA A 172 10.99 18.01 -23.44
C ALA A 172 11.30 18.04 -24.95
N HIS A 173 11.61 19.23 -25.49
CA HIS A 173 11.97 19.43 -26.89
C HIS A 173 13.13 20.42 -27.00
N GLN A 174 14.18 20.06 -27.74
CA GLN A 174 15.18 21.01 -28.21
C GLN A 174 14.65 21.69 -29.49
N VAL A 175 14.79 23.01 -29.58
CA VAL A 175 14.24 23.84 -30.66
C VAL A 175 15.24 24.93 -31.09
N ASP A 176 15.00 25.56 -32.24
CA ASP A 176 15.71 26.76 -32.66
C ASP A 176 14.70 27.86 -33.00
N ALA A 177 14.37 28.68 -31.99
CA ALA A 177 13.28 29.66 -32.05
C ALA A 177 13.77 31.09 -31.70
N PRO A 178 14.58 31.74 -32.56
CA PRO A 178 15.07 33.09 -32.35
C PRO A 178 13.96 34.15 -32.45
N ASN A 179 14.14 35.26 -31.71
CA ASN A 179 13.20 36.40 -31.69
C ASN A 179 11.76 36.03 -31.27
N THR A 180 11.62 35.02 -30.40
CA THR A 180 10.32 34.55 -29.90
C THR A 180 9.85 35.44 -28.76
N LYS A 181 8.69 36.11 -28.92
CA LYS A 181 7.99 36.79 -27.81
C LYS A 181 6.77 36.01 -27.33
N PHE A 182 6.11 35.24 -28.20
CA PHE A 182 4.92 34.46 -27.85
C PHE A 182 5.13 32.99 -28.16
N LEU A 183 4.70 32.13 -27.24
CA LEU A 183 4.63 30.68 -27.41
C LEU A 183 3.19 30.22 -27.24
N ARG A 184 2.70 29.37 -28.14
CA ARG A 184 1.36 28.78 -28.08
C ARG A 184 1.42 27.26 -28.22
N VAL A 185 0.82 26.55 -27.27
CA VAL A 185 0.55 25.12 -27.35
C VAL A 185 -0.88 24.95 -27.88
N THR A 186 -1.05 24.25 -29.00
CA THR A 186 -2.37 23.89 -29.55
C THR A 186 -2.55 22.39 -29.43
N PHE A 187 -3.53 21.96 -28.63
CA PHE A 187 -3.97 20.59 -28.44
C PHE A 187 -4.90 20.15 -29.57
N LEU A 188 -4.62 18.97 -30.12
CA LEU A 188 -5.27 18.39 -31.29
C LEU A 188 -5.98 17.06 -30.99
N GLY A 189 -5.93 16.60 -29.74
CA GLY A 189 -6.50 15.34 -29.26
C GLY A 189 -5.52 14.53 -28.41
N SER A 190 -5.97 13.39 -27.91
CA SER A 190 -5.14 12.44 -27.14
C SER A 190 -5.54 11.00 -27.48
N SER A 191 -4.64 10.04 -27.25
CA SER A 191 -4.94 8.61 -27.49
C SER A 191 -6.10 8.07 -26.63
N THR A 192 -6.31 8.64 -25.44
CA THR A 192 -7.30 8.19 -24.45
C THR A 192 -8.53 9.11 -24.35
N GLY A 193 -8.65 10.13 -25.20
CA GLY A 193 -9.77 11.09 -25.19
C GLY A 193 -9.77 12.10 -24.05
N VAL A 194 -8.73 12.09 -23.19
CA VAL A 194 -8.52 13.11 -22.13
C VAL A 194 -8.32 14.50 -22.74
N TRP A 195 -8.77 15.53 -22.02
CA TRP A 195 -8.79 16.91 -22.48
C TRP A 195 -7.39 17.52 -22.52
N GLY A 196 -7.20 18.59 -23.30
CA GLY A 196 -5.95 19.35 -23.34
C GLY A 196 -5.66 19.97 -21.98
N SER A 197 -4.67 19.44 -21.26
CA SER A 197 -4.31 19.93 -19.93
C SER A 197 -2.89 19.54 -19.54
N PHE A 198 -2.18 20.49 -18.92
CA PHE A 198 -0.84 20.32 -18.38
C PHE A 198 -0.68 21.20 -17.13
N TRP A 199 0.11 20.69 -16.19
CA TRP A 199 0.41 21.31 -14.91
C TRP A 199 1.44 22.46 -15.07
N GLU A 200 2.41 22.35 -15.98
CA GLU A 200 3.41 23.40 -16.22
C GLU A 200 3.95 23.38 -17.65
N PHE A 201 4.39 24.55 -18.12
CA PHE A 201 5.12 24.77 -19.36
C PHE A 201 6.38 25.60 -19.10
N GLU A 202 7.49 25.15 -19.67
CA GLU A 202 8.79 25.79 -19.56
C GLU A 202 9.37 26.11 -20.94
N ALA A 203 10.06 27.25 -21.02
CA ALA A 203 10.86 27.65 -22.16
C ALA A 203 12.18 28.27 -21.69
N THR A 204 13.31 27.90 -22.30
CA THR A 204 14.64 28.37 -21.89
C THR A 204 15.52 28.75 -23.08
N ALA A 205 16.46 29.68 -22.86
CA ALA A 205 17.44 30.11 -23.87
C ALA A 205 18.79 29.36 -23.77
N GLY A 206 19.06 28.73 -22.63
CA GLY A 206 20.13 27.74 -22.45
C GLY A 206 19.52 26.34 -22.33
N ASP A 207 20.12 25.51 -21.48
CA ASP A 207 19.60 24.19 -21.13
C ASP A 207 18.27 24.29 -20.33
N LEU A 208 17.64 23.14 -20.06
CA LEU A 208 16.51 23.07 -19.13
C LEU A 208 17.04 22.94 -17.70
N PRO A 209 16.46 23.64 -16.70
CA PRO A 209 16.73 23.38 -15.30
C PRO A 209 16.59 21.91 -14.95
N GLU A 210 17.46 21.39 -14.08
CA GLU A 210 17.22 20.09 -13.47
C GLU A 210 15.91 20.12 -12.68
N LEU A 211 15.16 19.04 -12.78
CA LEU A 211 13.94 18.88 -12.01
C LEU A 211 14.32 18.42 -10.60
N PRO A 212 13.77 19.03 -9.52
CA PRO A 212 13.93 18.52 -8.17
C PRO A 212 13.67 17.01 -8.08
N ALA A 213 14.37 16.31 -7.18
CA ALA A 213 14.18 14.88 -6.98
C ALA A 213 12.69 14.53 -6.84
N ALA A 214 11.92 15.20 -5.99
CA ALA A 214 10.47 14.99 -5.83
C ALA A 214 9.59 15.25 -7.09
N VAL A 215 10.19 15.58 -8.25
CA VAL A 215 9.54 15.68 -9.58
C VAL A 215 9.96 14.53 -10.50
N THR A 216 11.11 13.93 -10.21
CA THR A 216 11.74 12.80 -10.93
C THR A 216 11.92 11.56 -10.05
N SER A 217 11.33 11.54 -8.85
CA SER A 217 11.29 10.45 -7.87
C SER A 217 9.98 10.50 -7.07
N ASP A 218 9.26 9.38 -6.99
CA ASP A 218 7.88 9.33 -6.51
C ASP A 218 7.71 9.50 -4.99
N ALA A 219 7.25 10.70 -4.59
CA ALA A 219 6.41 10.94 -3.40
C ALA A 219 7.10 10.60 -2.03
N PRO A 220 6.41 10.46 -0.87
CA PRO A 220 7.09 10.31 0.42
C PRO A 220 7.87 9.00 0.59
N SER A 221 9.19 9.07 0.41
CA SER A 221 10.11 7.98 0.73
C SER A 221 9.99 7.58 2.21
N ALA A 222 9.39 6.43 2.47
CA ALA A 222 9.75 5.66 3.65
C ALA A 222 11.25 5.30 3.59
N SER A 223 11.87 5.09 4.74
CA SER A 223 13.29 4.78 4.86
C SER A 223 13.48 3.55 5.74
N VAL A 224 14.42 2.70 5.36
CA VAL A 224 14.89 1.56 6.17
C VAL A 224 16.19 1.88 6.93
N ALA A 225 16.73 3.10 6.77
CA ALA A 225 18.00 3.51 7.39
C ALA A 225 17.94 3.60 8.94
N ASP A 226 16.74 3.64 9.52
CA ASP A 226 16.50 3.63 10.98
C ASP A 226 16.02 2.24 11.48
N VAL A 227 16.12 1.19 10.65
CA VAL A 227 15.58 -0.15 10.94
C VAL A 227 16.69 -1.16 11.19
N ASP A 228 17.35 -1.03 12.35
CA ASP A 228 18.35 -2.00 12.84
C ASP A 228 17.68 -3.32 13.28
N VAL A 229 17.82 -4.40 12.49
CA VAL A 229 17.38 -5.75 12.85
C VAL A 229 18.59 -6.60 13.28
N VAL A 230 19.00 -6.43 14.53
CA VAL A 230 20.12 -7.15 15.16
C VAL A 230 19.63 -8.49 15.71
N LEU A 231 20.10 -9.61 15.15
CA LEU A 231 19.60 -10.96 15.47
C LEU A 231 20.21 -11.55 16.74
N ALA A 232 21.36 -11.03 17.17
CA ALA A 232 21.97 -11.38 18.44
C ALA A 232 22.73 -10.21 19.06
N ALA A 233 22.60 -10.02 20.37
CA ALA A 233 23.71 -9.51 21.15
C ALA A 233 24.90 -10.47 20.95
N SER A 234 26.01 -9.96 20.44
CA SER A 234 27.19 -10.77 20.13
C SER A 234 27.78 -11.41 21.38
N GLN A 235 28.13 -12.70 21.30
CA GLN A 235 29.12 -13.25 22.23
C GLN A 235 30.48 -12.59 21.94
N GLU A 236 31.34 -12.45 22.96
CA GLU A 236 32.64 -11.80 22.81
C GLU A 236 33.46 -12.44 21.69
N GLY A 237 33.74 -11.65 20.64
CA GLY A 237 34.57 -12.07 19.51
C GLY A 237 33.81 -12.55 18.26
N GLN A 238 32.48 -12.61 18.25
CA GLN A 238 31.69 -12.88 17.03
C GLN A 238 30.96 -11.61 16.54
N PRO A 239 30.87 -11.38 15.21
CA PRO A 239 29.96 -10.37 14.68
C PRO A 239 28.51 -10.78 14.95
N ALA A 240 27.64 -9.82 15.25
CA ALA A 240 26.20 -10.08 15.31
C ALA A 240 25.68 -10.41 13.91
N ALA A 241 24.79 -11.40 13.80
CA ALA A 241 24.01 -11.61 12.58
C ALA A 241 22.96 -10.50 12.45
N THR A 242 22.64 -10.15 11.20
CA THR A 242 21.70 -9.08 10.83
C THR A 242 20.88 -9.53 9.62
N PHE A 243 19.61 -9.14 9.53
CA PHE A 243 18.89 -9.24 8.25
C PHE A 243 19.18 -8.02 7.38
N ASP A 244 19.32 -8.24 6.07
CA ASP A 244 19.21 -7.16 5.08
C ASP A 244 17.75 -6.71 5.02
N VAL A 245 17.50 -5.42 5.21
CA VAL A 245 16.15 -4.83 5.19
C VAL A 245 15.96 -3.98 3.94
N SER A 246 15.03 -4.38 3.07
CA SER A 246 14.61 -3.62 1.89
C SER A 246 13.23 -2.96 2.08
N LEU A 247 12.93 -1.94 1.28
CA LEU A 247 11.65 -1.24 1.31
C LEU A 247 10.74 -1.74 0.18
N PHE A 248 9.98 -2.80 0.44
CA PHE A 248 9.12 -3.39 -0.59
C PHE A 248 7.98 -2.47 -1.07
N GLY A 249 7.38 -1.68 -0.18
CA GLY A 249 6.28 -0.77 -0.52
C GLY A 249 6.31 0.51 0.32
N ALA A 250 6.02 1.64 -0.31
CA ALA A 250 6.14 2.97 0.29
C ALA A 250 4.87 3.82 0.16
N PRO A 251 4.64 4.79 1.07
CA PRO A 251 3.65 5.85 0.88
C PRO A 251 3.94 6.66 -0.40
N PRO A 252 2.92 7.24 -1.05
CA PRO A 252 1.51 7.28 -0.68
C PRO A 252 0.75 6.05 -1.20
N THR A 253 1.37 5.26 -2.07
CA THR A 253 0.76 4.14 -2.80
C THR A 253 0.45 3.00 -1.83
N VAL A 254 1.46 2.55 -1.07
CA VAL A 254 1.31 1.64 0.07
C VAL A 254 1.40 2.48 1.35
N ASN A 255 0.26 2.99 1.80
CA ASN A 255 0.16 3.82 3.00
C ASN A 255 -0.87 3.22 3.97
N TYR A 256 -0.75 3.50 5.27
CA TYR A 256 -1.55 2.88 6.34
C TYR A 256 -1.77 1.35 6.23
N PRO A 257 -0.71 0.54 6.02
CA PRO A 257 -0.83 -0.92 6.06
C PRO A 257 -1.19 -1.39 7.48
N VAL A 258 -2.14 -2.33 7.55
CA VAL A 258 -2.63 -2.95 8.80
C VAL A 258 -2.55 -4.48 8.80
N CYS A 259 -2.63 -5.10 7.63
CA CYS A 259 -2.37 -6.53 7.43
C CYS A 259 -1.79 -6.77 6.02
N LEU A 260 -1.19 -7.94 5.80
CA LEU A 260 -0.68 -8.35 4.50
C LEU A 260 -0.79 -9.88 4.33
N ALA A 261 -0.79 -10.36 3.09
CA ALA A 261 -0.63 -11.77 2.73
C ALA A 261 0.19 -11.89 1.44
N ALA A 262 1.12 -12.84 1.39
CA ALA A 262 1.87 -13.15 0.17
C ALA A 262 1.25 -14.33 -0.58
N ALA A 263 1.16 -14.24 -1.91
CA ALA A 263 0.90 -15.36 -2.79
C ALA A 263 2.18 -16.16 -3.06
N PRO A 264 2.11 -17.48 -3.32
CA PRO A 264 3.27 -18.29 -3.72
C PRO A 264 3.89 -17.85 -5.06
N THR A 265 3.15 -17.04 -5.84
CA THR A 265 3.60 -16.42 -7.10
C THR A 265 4.32 -15.07 -6.90
N GLY A 266 4.52 -14.62 -5.66
CA GLY A 266 5.38 -13.49 -5.30
C GLY A 266 4.65 -12.16 -5.00
N GLU A 267 3.34 -12.05 -5.28
CA GLU A 267 2.60 -10.83 -5.01
C GLU A 267 2.24 -10.69 -3.52
N VAL A 268 2.40 -9.48 -2.98
CA VAL A 268 1.98 -9.16 -1.61
C VAL A 268 0.68 -8.37 -1.65
N PHE A 269 -0.40 -8.98 -1.18
CA PHE A 269 -1.64 -8.30 -0.87
C PHE A 269 -1.47 -7.50 0.42
N VAL A 270 -1.84 -6.22 0.42
CA VAL A 270 -1.71 -5.33 1.57
C VAL A 270 -3.07 -4.73 1.91
N GLY A 271 -3.58 -5.04 3.09
CA GLY A 271 -4.75 -4.38 3.66
C GLY A 271 -4.36 -2.99 4.14
N VAL A 272 -4.96 -1.98 3.52
CA VAL A 272 -4.79 -0.57 3.84
C VAL A 272 -6.06 -0.05 4.51
N ASP A 273 -5.89 0.65 5.61
CA ASP A 273 -6.98 1.29 6.36
C ASP A 273 -6.61 2.75 6.67
N GLU A 274 -6.97 3.67 5.79
CA GLU A 274 -6.73 5.11 5.96
C GLU A 274 -7.50 5.71 7.15
N GLN A 275 -8.46 4.96 7.71
CA GLN A 275 -9.15 5.33 8.95
C GLN A 275 -8.30 5.01 10.20
N GLY A 276 -7.38 4.06 10.09
CA GLY A 276 -6.64 3.50 11.22
C GLY A 276 -7.55 2.88 12.30
N SER A 277 -7.03 2.70 13.51
CA SER A 277 -7.81 2.07 14.59
C SER A 277 -9.07 2.84 14.98
N LEU A 278 -9.06 4.19 14.90
CA LEU A 278 -10.07 5.06 15.52
C LEU A 278 -10.96 5.86 14.55
N GLY A 279 -10.65 5.83 13.24
CA GLY A 279 -11.43 6.50 12.21
C GLY A 279 -12.76 5.80 11.90
N LYS A 280 -13.67 6.55 11.28
CA LYS A 280 -15.10 6.17 11.08
C LYS A 280 -15.68 6.76 9.78
N ALA A 281 -14.79 7.11 8.84
CA ALA A 281 -15.12 7.78 7.59
C ALA A 281 -15.05 6.74 6.45
N PRO A 282 -16.19 6.32 5.88
CA PRO A 282 -16.24 5.16 4.98
C PRO A 282 -15.57 5.42 3.63
N GLY A 283 -15.09 4.35 3.02
CA GLY A 283 -14.31 4.36 1.78
C GLY A 283 -12.81 4.60 1.96
N GLY A 284 -12.31 4.57 3.20
CA GLY A 284 -10.88 4.70 3.53
C GLY A 284 -10.12 3.37 3.51
N GLY A 285 -10.83 2.23 3.53
CA GLY A 285 -10.21 0.91 3.42
C GLY A 285 -10.12 0.37 1.98
N LYS A 286 -9.06 -0.39 1.71
CA LYS A 286 -8.82 -1.09 0.43
C LYS A 286 -7.80 -2.20 0.61
N VAL A 287 -7.85 -3.22 -0.25
CA VAL A 287 -6.72 -4.14 -0.43
C VAL A 287 -5.97 -3.73 -1.69
N LEU A 288 -4.66 -3.58 -1.56
CA LEU A 288 -3.73 -3.44 -2.67
C LEU A 288 -3.15 -4.80 -3.03
N ARG A 289 -2.86 -5.06 -4.30
CA ARG A 289 -1.97 -6.14 -4.74
C ARG A 289 -0.68 -5.48 -5.22
N CYS A 290 0.42 -5.75 -4.52
CA CYS A 290 1.72 -5.16 -4.73
C CYS A 290 2.66 -6.21 -5.33
N VAL A 291 3.24 -5.92 -6.50
CA VAL A 291 4.06 -6.86 -7.26
C VAL A 291 5.39 -6.21 -7.61
N ASP A 292 6.48 -6.87 -7.24
CA ASP A 292 7.80 -6.67 -7.80
C ASP A 292 7.87 -7.45 -9.12
N THR A 293 8.19 -6.77 -10.22
CA THR A 293 8.17 -7.35 -11.56
C THR A 293 9.51 -7.34 -12.29
N ASP A 294 10.56 -6.75 -11.70
CA ASP A 294 11.94 -6.75 -12.23
C ASP A 294 12.96 -7.42 -11.30
N GLY A 295 12.62 -7.64 -10.03
CA GLY A 295 13.40 -8.36 -9.04
C GLY A 295 14.32 -7.48 -8.18
N ASP A 296 14.14 -6.15 -8.15
CA ASP A 296 14.95 -5.25 -7.30
C ASP A 296 14.61 -5.30 -5.79
N GLY A 297 13.54 -6.01 -5.41
CA GLY A 297 13.03 -6.10 -4.04
C GLY A 297 11.99 -5.04 -3.69
N ARG A 298 11.36 -4.39 -4.68
CA ARG A 298 10.31 -3.37 -4.51
C ARG A 298 9.11 -3.61 -5.41
N ALA A 299 7.91 -3.32 -4.91
CA ALA A 299 6.68 -3.38 -5.68
C ALA A 299 6.54 -2.20 -6.65
N ASP A 300 6.93 -2.38 -7.90
CA ASP A 300 6.72 -1.40 -8.97
C ASP A 300 5.26 -1.39 -9.49
N LYS A 301 4.57 -2.54 -9.48
CA LYS A 301 3.19 -2.69 -9.97
C LYS A 301 2.24 -2.87 -8.78
N ILE A 302 1.50 -1.81 -8.46
CA ILE A 302 0.52 -1.80 -7.36
C ILE A 302 -0.89 -1.52 -7.91
N THR A 303 -1.79 -2.50 -7.83
CA THR A 303 -3.21 -2.34 -8.15
C THR A 303 -4.06 -2.22 -6.88
N THR A 304 -5.22 -1.57 -6.96
CA THR A 304 -6.26 -1.72 -5.92
C THR A 304 -7.06 -2.96 -6.25
N PHE A 305 -6.76 -4.07 -5.57
CA PHE A 305 -7.40 -5.36 -5.78
C PHE A 305 -8.89 -5.33 -5.44
N ALA A 306 -9.24 -4.75 -4.29
CA ALA A 306 -10.62 -4.62 -3.83
C ALA A 306 -10.79 -3.39 -2.91
N LYS A 307 -12.05 -2.95 -2.71
CA LYS A 307 -12.40 -1.86 -1.78
C LYS A 307 -13.42 -2.33 -0.73
N MET A 308 -13.04 -2.21 0.54
CA MET A 308 -13.85 -2.51 1.72
C MET A 308 -13.27 -1.73 2.89
N ASP A 309 -14.08 -1.25 3.82
CA ASP A 309 -13.57 -0.56 5.01
C ASP A 309 -12.96 -1.56 6.01
N HIS A 310 -11.90 -1.13 6.71
CA HIS A 310 -11.19 -1.92 7.71
C HIS A 310 -10.80 -3.36 7.27
N PRO A 311 -9.98 -3.57 6.23
CA PRO A 311 -9.35 -4.89 6.02
C PRO A 311 -8.38 -5.17 7.19
N ARG A 312 -8.63 -6.20 8.01
CA ARG A 312 -7.87 -6.50 9.24
C ARG A 312 -7.12 -7.83 9.23
N GLY A 313 -7.35 -8.68 8.24
CA GLY A 313 -6.61 -9.93 8.04
C GLY A 313 -6.80 -10.43 6.62
N LEU A 314 -5.77 -11.11 6.09
CA LEU A 314 -5.72 -11.61 4.72
C LEU A 314 -5.19 -13.04 4.70
N VAL A 315 -5.77 -13.89 3.85
CA VAL A 315 -5.21 -15.18 3.44
C VAL A 315 -5.40 -15.31 1.92
N TYR A 316 -4.36 -15.69 1.20
CA TYR A 316 -4.42 -16.01 -0.23
C TYR A 316 -4.23 -17.52 -0.43
N ASP A 317 -5.07 -18.13 -1.27
CA ASP A 317 -4.89 -19.49 -1.78
C ASP A 317 -5.57 -19.63 -3.16
N GLU A 318 -4.99 -20.42 -4.07
CA GLU A 318 -5.44 -20.65 -5.47
C GLU A 318 -6.27 -19.51 -6.13
N GLY A 319 -5.68 -18.32 -6.32
CA GLY A 319 -6.35 -17.19 -7.00
C GLY A 319 -7.47 -16.51 -6.19
N SER A 320 -7.68 -16.93 -4.95
CA SER A 320 -8.74 -16.51 -4.06
C SER A 320 -8.15 -15.81 -2.83
N LEU A 321 -8.73 -14.66 -2.46
CA LEU A 321 -8.28 -13.87 -1.31
C LEU A 321 -9.41 -13.79 -0.27
N TRP A 322 -9.21 -14.46 0.87
CA TRP A 322 -10.03 -14.27 2.05
C TRP A 322 -9.61 -12.98 2.74
N VAL A 323 -10.59 -12.08 2.94
CA VAL A 323 -10.40 -10.82 3.66
C VAL A 323 -11.33 -10.80 4.86
N LEU A 324 -10.76 -10.66 6.05
CA LEU A 324 -11.52 -10.24 7.23
C LEU A 324 -11.65 -8.72 7.19
N HIS A 325 -12.88 -8.22 7.12
CA HIS A 325 -13.20 -6.79 7.22
C HIS A 325 -14.38 -6.58 8.18
N PRO A 326 -14.14 -6.29 9.47
CA PRO A 326 -15.17 -6.31 10.50
C PRO A 326 -16.39 -5.45 10.15
N PRO A 327 -17.63 -5.98 10.20
CA PRO A 327 -18.06 -7.23 10.85
C PRO A 327 -18.18 -8.44 9.91
N LEU A 328 -17.41 -8.53 8.83
CA LEU A 328 -17.51 -9.54 7.77
C LEU A 328 -16.22 -10.36 7.61
N LEU A 329 -16.38 -11.58 7.08
CA LEU A 329 -15.34 -12.32 6.35
C LEU A 329 -15.90 -12.58 4.95
N SER A 330 -15.13 -12.29 3.90
CA SER A 330 -15.50 -12.64 2.52
C SER A 330 -14.30 -13.18 1.75
N VAL A 331 -14.56 -14.05 0.77
CA VAL A 331 -13.58 -14.40 -0.26
C VAL A 331 -13.80 -13.51 -1.49
N TRP A 332 -12.70 -13.15 -2.16
CA TRP A 332 -12.66 -12.37 -3.39
C TRP A 332 -11.87 -13.15 -4.44
N HIS A 333 -12.27 -13.05 -5.71
CA HIS A 333 -11.63 -13.78 -6.81
C HIS A 333 -11.28 -12.85 -7.97
N ASP A 334 -10.11 -13.09 -8.55
CA ASP A 334 -9.57 -12.47 -9.77
C ASP A 334 -9.62 -13.57 -10.85
N ASP A 335 -10.77 -13.66 -11.53
CA ASP A 335 -11.10 -14.77 -12.42
C ASP A 335 -10.40 -14.60 -13.79
N ASP A 336 -10.14 -13.36 -14.23
CA ASP A 336 -9.45 -13.05 -15.49
C ASP A 336 -7.92 -12.80 -15.36
N ARG A 337 -7.44 -12.57 -14.13
CA ARG A 337 -6.02 -12.38 -13.73
C ARG A 337 -5.40 -11.02 -14.06
N ASP A 338 -6.19 -9.95 -14.23
CA ASP A 338 -5.65 -8.59 -14.40
C ASP A 338 -4.96 -8.05 -13.12
N GLY A 339 -5.39 -8.50 -11.94
CA GLY A 339 -4.95 -8.01 -10.63
C GLY A 339 -6.00 -7.24 -9.82
N VAL A 340 -7.28 -7.34 -10.18
CA VAL A 340 -8.44 -6.77 -9.50
C VAL A 340 -9.48 -7.88 -9.28
N ALA A 341 -10.25 -7.80 -8.20
CA ALA A 341 -11.28 -8.80 -7.93
C ALA A 341 -12.56 -8.58 -8.75
N ASP A 342 -12.94 -9.56 -9.57
CA ASP A 342 -14.18 -9.62 -10.35
C ASP A 342 -15.43 -9.81 -9.48
N ARG A 343 -15.32 -10.70 -8.49
CA ARG A 343 -16.45 -11.14 -7.65
C ARG A 343 -16.04 -11.40 -6.21
N SER A 344 -17.02 -11.37 -5.32
CA SER A 344 -16.83 -11.67 -3.89
C SER A 344 -18.05 -12.34 -3.26
N GLU A 345 -17.77 -13.17 -2.26
CA GLU A 345 -18.77 -14.00 -1.57
C GLU A 345 -18.59 -13.84 -0.05
N THR A 346 -19.63 -13.37 0.64
CA THR A 346 -19.60 -13.16 2.10
C THR A 346 -19.78 -14.48 2.83
N LEU A 347 -18.75 -14.90 3.56
CA LEU A 347 -18.65 -16.17 4.26
C LEU A 347 -19.12 -16.07 5.72
N LEU A 348 -18.76 -14.98 6.40
CA LEU A 348 -19.28 -14.64 7.72
C LEU A 348 -19.91 -13.25 7.73
N THR A 349 -21.05 -13.13 8.42
CA THR A 349 -21.66 -11.85 8.80
C THR A 349 -21.71 -11.71 10.31
N GLY A 350 -21.54 -10.50 10.86
CA GLY A 350 -21.69 -10.24 12.29
C GLY A 350 -20.50 -10.71 13.14
N ILE A 351 -19.35 -10.97 12.53
CA ILE A 351 -18.10 -11.40 13.20
C ILE A 351 -17.34 -10.22 13.84
N SER A 352 -18.07 -9.25 14.36
CA SER A 352 -17.63 -8.18 15.26
C SER A 352 -18.85 -7.59 15.98
N SER A 353 -18.65 -6.81 17.03
CA SER A 353 -19.71 -6.06 17.70
C SER A 353 -19.91 -4.65 17.11
N GLU A 354 -21.00 -4.00 17.51
CA GLU A 354 -21.32 -2.59 17.22
C GLU A 354 -20.27 -1.58 17.67
N GLU A 355 -19.28 -1.98 18.48
CA GLU A 355 -18.18 -1.07 18.81
C GLU A 355 -17.33 -0.70 17.59
N VAL A 356 -17.37 -1.45 16.47
CA VAL A 356 -16.73 -1.01 15.21
C VAL A 356 -17.28 0.35 14.74
N ASN A 357 -18.59 0.56 14.86
CA ASN A 357 -19.26 1.84 14.52
C ASN A 357 -18.94 2.95 15.54
N ARG A 358 -18.44 2.61 16.73
CA ARG A 358 -18.21 3.54 17.85
C ARG A 358 -16.74 3.88 18.07
N ARG A 359 -15.82 2.96 17.79
CA ARG A 359 -14.38 3.05 18.05
C ARG A 359 -13.52 2.79 16.81
N GLY A 360 -14.07 2.42 15.65
CA GLY A 360 -13.30 1.93 14.50
C GLY A 360 -12.89 0.47 14.69
N ALA A 361 -11.93 -0.03 13.91
CA ALA A 361 -11.41 -1.41 14.02
C ALA A 361 -10.52 -1.67 15.27
N ASP A 362 -10.60 -0.78 16.26
CA ASP A 362 -10.01 -0.91 17.58
C ASP A 362 -10.68 -2.05 18.37
N HIS A 363 -9.88 -3.04 18.82
CA HIS A 363 -10.36 -4.19 19.62
C HIS A 363 -11.50 -5.02 19.00
N THR A 364 -11.70 -4.93 17.68
CA THR A 364 -12.59 -5.79 16.90
C THR A 364 -11.95 -7.16 16.64
N THR A 365 -12.50 -7.94 15.70
CA THR A 365 -11.75 -9.02 15.06
C THR A 365 -10.63 -8.49 14.18
N ASN A 366 -9.53 -9.24 14.10
CA ASN A 366 -8.32 -8.96 13.33
C ASN A 366 -7.76 -10.27 12.76
N GLY A 367 -6.64 -10.20 12.03
CA GLY A 367 -5.67 -11.28 11.79
C GLY A 367 -6.25 -12.68 11.54
N ILE A 368 -6.28 -13.08 10.27
CA ILE A 368 -6.68 -14.43 9.87
C ILE A 368 -5.50 -15.22 9.33
N ARG A 369 -5.44 -16.52 9.65
CA ARG A 369 -4.51 -17.50 9.06
C ARG A 369 -5.25 -18.79 8.75
N MET A 370 -4.80 -19.51 7.72
CA MET A 370 -5.26 -20.88 7.49
C MET A 370 -4.31 -21.86 8.18
N GLY A 371 -4.85 -22.79 8.97
CA GLY A 371 -4.10 -23.94 9.49
C GLY A 371 -4.02 -25.07 8.46
N ILE A 372 -3.02 -25.95 8.60
CA ILE A 372 -2.84 -27.13 7.74
C ILE A 372 -4.02 -28.14 7.85
N ASP A 373 -4.92 -27.97 8.82
CA ASP A 373 -6.18 -28.70 8.96
C ASP A 373 -7.35 -28.14 8.10
N GLY A 374 -7.08 -27.13 7.25
CA GLY A 374 -8.06 -26.55 6.34
C GLY A 374 -9.11 -25.70 7.06
N TRP A 375 -8.67 -24.95 8.07
CA TRP A 375 -9.50 -24.01 8.85
C TRP A 375 -8.91 -22.61 8.81
N ILE A 376 -9.76 -21.60 8.63
CA ILE A 376 -9.39 -20.19 8.80
C ILE A 376 -9.63 -19.81 10.26
N TYR A 377 -8.56 -19.53 10.97
CA TYR A 377 -8.54 -19.02 12.33
C TYR A 377 -8.63 -17.49 12.31
N ILE A 378 -9.34 -16.90 13.28
CA ILE A 378 -9.62 -15.46 13.35
C ILE A 378 -9.27 -14.94 14.74
N ALA A 379 -8.40 -13.93 14.82
CA ALA A 379 -8.06 -13.24 16.06
C ALA A 379 -9.22 -12.32 16.51
N VAL A 380 -9.57 -12.35 17.80
CA VAL A 380 -10.72 -11.61 18.35
C VAL A 380 -10.29 -10.74 19.54
N GLY A 381 -10.52 -9.42 19.45
CA GLY A 381 -10.36 -8.46 20.55
C GLY A 381 -11.58 -8.37 21.48
N ASP A 382 -11.45 -7.68 22.62
CA ASP A 382 -12.33 -7.88 23.78
C ASP A 382 -13.77 -7.36 23.66
N PHE A 383 -14.07 -6.67 22.56
CA PHE A 383 -15.45 -6.32 22.22
C PHE A 383 -16.21 -7.54 21.67
N GLY A 384 -15.49 -8.51 21.09
CA GLY A 384 -16.05 -9.75 20.57
C GLY A 384 -17.05 -9.52 19.43
N PHE A 385 -18.07 -10.37 19.35
CA PHE A 385 -19.06 -10.40 18.27
C PHE A 385 -20.46 -10.76 18.79
N THR A 386 -21.49 -10.19 18.17
CA THR A 386 -22.86 -10.15 18.72
C THR A 386 -23.85 -11.14 18.09
N ASP A 387 -23.70 -11.48 16.81
CA ASP A 387 -24.51 -12.46 16.06
C ASP A 387 -23.71 -12.88 14.82
N ALA A 388 -22.58 -13.54 15.04
CA ALA A 388 -21.72 -14.06 13.99
C ALA A 388 -22.41 -15.28 13.34
N ARG A 389 -22.50 -15.30 12.00
CA ARG A 389 -23.22 -16.33 11.25
C ARG A 389 -22.40 -16.89 10.10
N GLY A 390 -22.39 -18.22 9.95
CA GLY A 390 -21.81 -18.96 8.82
C GLY A 390 -22.78 -19.25 7.68
N THR A 391 -22.26 -19.77 6.56
CA THR A 391 -23.01 -20.08 5.33
C THR A 391 -23.93 -21.30 5.46
N ASP A 392 -23.64 -22.20 6.41
CA ASP A 392 -24.50 -23.30 6.86
C ASP A 392 -25.63 -22.86 7.82
N GLY A 393 -25.61 -21.58 8.25
CA GLY A 393 -26.52 -21.06 9.26
C GLY A 393 -26.07 -21.30 10.70
N ALA A 394 -24.86 -21.80 10.95
CA ALA A 394 -24.23 -21.79 12.27
C ALA A 394 -24.20 -20.37 12.84
N ARG A 395 -24.37 -20.23 14.16
CA ARG A 395 -24.40 -18.92 14.84
C ARG A 395 -23.68 -18.93 16.18
N LEU A 396 -22.90 -17.88 16.42
CA LEU A 396 -22.23 -17.63 17.69
C LEU A 396 -22.40 -16.17 18.14
N ALA A 397 -22.40 -15.95 19.46
CA ALA A 397 -22.29 -14.64 20.08
C ALA A 397 -21.38 -14.74 21.31
N ARG A 398 -20.40 -13.84 21.44
CA ARG A 398 -19.39 -13.91 22.51
C ARG A 398 -18.71 -12.57 22.75
N ARG A 399 -18.52 -12.20 24.02
CA ARG A 399 -17.79 -11.00 24.47
C ARG A 399 -16.53 -11.38 25.26
N GLY A 400 -15.49 -10.54 25.19
CA GLY A 400 -14.10 -10.91 25.51
C GLY A 400 -13.32 -11.14 24.22
N GLY A 401 -12.03 -11.45 24.33
CA GLY A 401 -11.17 -11.79 23.20
C GLY A 401 -10.80 -13.26 23.19
N GLY A 402 -10.21 -13.72 22.08
CA GLY A 402 -9.88 -15.12 21.86
C GLY A 402 -9.70 -15.45 20.39
N VAL A 403 -9.84 -16.74 20.06
CA VAL A 403 -9.75 -17.22 18.68
C VAL A 403 -11.03 -17.98 18.34
N VAL A 404 -11.59 -17.69 17.17
CA VAL A 404 -12.62 -18.52 16.51
C VAL A 404 -12.04 -19.12 15.24
N ARG A 405 -12.68 -20.16 14.70
CA ARG A 405 -12.33 -20.70 13.38
C ARG A 405 -13.55 -21.04 12.54
N VAL A 406 -13.38 -21.01 11.22
CA VAL A 406 -14.40 -21.28 10.21
C VAL A 406 -13.77 -22.01 9.02
N ARG A 407 -14.54 -22.80 8.28
CA ARG A 407 -14.07 -23.35 7.00
C ARG A 407 -13.90 -22.26 5.93
N PRO A 408 -13.04 -22.47 4.91
CA PRO A 408 -12.87 -21.54 3.79
C PRO A 408 -14.16 -21.23 3.01
N ASP A 409 -15.20 -22.07 3.12
CA ASP A 409 -16.53 -21.88 2.52
C ASP A 409 -17.57 -21.28 3.50
N GLY A 410 -17.13 -20.81 4.67
CA GLY A 410 -17.96 -20.16 5.69
C GLY A 410 -18.75 -21.09 6.61
N LYS A 411 -18.56 -22.42 6.51
CA LYS A 411 -19.24 -23.41 7.38
C LYS A 411 -18.49 -23.70 8.68
N GLU A 412 -19.16 -24.44 9.56
CA GLU A 412 -18.62 -25.03 10.80
C GLU A 412 -18.05 -24.01 11.81
N LEU A 413 -18.53 -22.76 11.78
CA LEU A 413 -18.06 -21.66 12.64
C LEU A 413 -18.08 -22.04 14.14
N GLU A 414 -16.90 -22.11 14.78
CA GLU A 414 -16.73 -22.52 16.18
C GLU A 414 -15.73 -21.65 16.97
N ILE A 415 -15.80 -21.69 18.31
CA ILE A 415 -14.85 -21.02 19.20
C ILE A 415 -13.66 -21.94 19.48
N TYR A 416 -12.45 -21.49 19.18
CA TYR A 416 -11.22 -22.25 19.41
C TYR A 416 -10.62 -22.00 20.80
N SER A 417 -10.46 -20.73 21.23
CA SER A 417 -10.00 -20.36 22.58
C SER A 417 -10.67 -19.07 23.05
N TRP A 418 -10.63 -18.74 24.35
CA TRP A 418 -11.16 -17.46 24.85
C TRP A 418 -10.32 -16.87 25.99
N GLY A 419 -10.62 -15.63 26.41
CA GLY A 419 -9.99 -14.98 27.56
C GLY A 419 -8.70 -14.23 27.24
N GLN A 420 -8.43 -13.96 25.97
CA GLN A 420 -7.45 -12.93 25.55
C GLN A 420 -8.11 -11.53 25.61
N ARG A 421 -7.30 -10.46 25.54
CA ARG A 421 -7.78 -9.07 25.48
C ARG A 421 -7.87 -8.55 24.06
N ASN A 422 -6.75 -8.27 23.41
CA ASN A 422 -6.69 -7.69 22.08
C ASN A 422 -5.50 -8.30 21.34
N ILE A 423 -5.75 -9.46 20.75
CA ILE A 423 -4.83 -10.13 19.84
C ILE A 423 -5.08 -9.62 18.41
N LEU A 424 -3.99 -9.32 17.70
CA LEU A 424 -4.05 -8.70 16.37
C LEU A 424 -3.82 -9.71 15.24
N ASP A 425 -3.11 -10.81 15.51
CA ASP A 425 -2.87 -11.94 14.61
C ASP A 425 -2.62 -13.21 15.44
N VAL A 426 -2.66 -14.37 14.79
CA VAL A 426 -2.20 -15.65 15.33
C VAL A 426 -1.09 -16.19 14.43
N GLY A 427 0.06 -16.55 14.99
CA GLY A 427 1.00 -17.44 14.31
C GLY A 427 0.52 -18.88 14.48
N ILE A 428 0.54 -19.67 13.41
CA ILE A 428 0.23 -21.11 13.43
C ILE A 428 1.38 -21.80 12.68
N ASP A 429 1.98 -22.82 13.29
CA ASP A 429 3.06 -23.59 12.68
C ASP A 429 2.52 -24.81 11.89
N PRO A 430 3.38 -25.56 11.16
CA PRO A 430 2.96 -26.76 10.43
C PRO A 430 2.49 -27.93 11.31
N LEU A 431 2.63 -27.84 12.64
CA LEU A 431 2.16 -28.83 13.62
C LEU A 431 0.82 -28.42 14.26
N LEU A 432 0.29 -27.23 13.93
CA LEU A 432 -0.87 -26.55 14.52
C LEU A 432 -0.65 -25.99 15.94
N GLU A 433 0.61 -25.86 16.38
CA GLU A 433 0.94 -25.10 17.58
C GLU A 433 0.71 -23.61 17.26
N MET A 434 -0.06 -22.91 18.11
CA MET A 434 -0.54 -21.55 17.81
C MET A 434 -0.03 -20.53 18.83
N PHE A 435 0.55 -19.43 18.38
CA PHE A 435 1.11 -18.39 19.24
C PHE A 435 0.50 -17.03 18.94
N THR A 436 0.25 -16.22 19.97
CA THR A 436 -0.30 -14.87 19.79
C THR A 436 0.21 -13.88 20.83
N ARG A 437 0.35 -12.62 20.42
CA ARG A 437 0.73 -11.49 21.26
C ARG A 437 -0.52 -10.68 21.61
N ASP A 438 -0.87 -10.67 22.88
CA ASP A 438 -2.10 -10.08 23.42
C ASP A 438 -1.82 -8.70 24.04
N ASN A 439 -2.48 -7.64 23.54
CA ASN A 439 -2.30 -6.29 24.06
C ASN A 439 -3.04 -6.07 25.38
N THR A 440 -2.47 -6.58 26.48
CA THR A 440 -3.08 -6.47 27.81
C THR A 440 -2.96 -5.07 28.44
N ASN A 441 -2.09 -4.21 27.88
CA ASN A 441 -1.78 -2.86 28.41
C ASN A 441 -2.25 -1.69 27.50
N ASP A 442 -3.03 -0.77 28.05
CA ASP A 442 -3.27 0.59 27.51
C ASP A 442 -2.80 1.68 28.50
N GLY A 443 -1.72 1.43 29.24
CA GLY A 443 -1.32 2.23 30.42
C GLY A 443 -2.03 1.82 31.71
N GLY A 444 -2.53 0.58 31.78
CA GLY A 444 -3.29 0.02 32.90
C GLY A 444 -2.45 -0.71 33.95
N GLY A 445 -1.15 -0.94 33.70
CA GLY A 445 -0.26 -1.65 34.64
C GLY A 445 -0.34 -3.18 34.57
N TRP A 446 -0.82 -3.74 33.45
CA TRP A 446 -0.75 -5.18 33.14
C TRP A 446 0.18 -5.38 31.94
N ASP A 447 1.08 -6.34 31.97
CA ASP A 447 2.06 -6.53 30.91
C ASP A 447 1.49 -7.16 29.64
N ILE A 448 2.21 -7.00 28.53
CA ILE A 448 1.88 -7.60 27.24
C ILE A 448 2.17 -9.10 27.33
N ARG A 449 1.21 -9.95 26.95
CA ARG A 449 1.38 -11.40 27.01
C ARG A 449 1.74 -11.98 25.65
N LEU A 450 2.63 -12.97 25.64
CA LEU A 450 2.59 -14.04 24.66
C LEU A 450 1.74 -15.18 25.23
N SER A 451 0.86 -15.75 24.41
CA SER A 451 0.16 -17.00 24.72
C SER A 451 0.43 -18.05 23.66
N HIS A 452 0.87 -19.24 24.07
CA HIS A 452 0.57 -20.47 23.33
C HIS A 452 -0.93 -20.74 23.49
N VAL A 453 -1.67 -20.76 22.37
CA VAL A 453 -3.13 -20.87 22.28
C VAL A 453 -3.56 -22.33 22.12
N ILE A 454 -3.95 -22.94 23.23
CA ILE A 454 -4.48 -24.31 23.28
C ILE A 454 -5.98 -24.31 22.98
N GLN A 455 -6.47 -25.29 22.23
CA GLN A 455 -7.91 -25.46 21.98
C GLN A 455 -8.70 -25.60 23.29
N SER A 456 -9.86 -24.93 23.35
CA SER A 456 -10.74 -24.81 24.51
C SER A 456 -10.18 -24.08 25.74
N ALA A 457 -8.93 -23.56 25.70
CA ALA A 457 -8.34 -22.87 26.83
C ALA A 457 -8.96 -21.48 27.11
N ASN A 458 -8.84 -21.04 28.37
CA ASN A 458 -9.33 -19.76 28.86
C ASN A 458 -8.19 -18.93 29.46
N TYR A 459 -7.76 -17.87 28.77
CA TYR A 459 -6.64 -16.99 29.15
C TYR A 459 -7.03 -15.90 30.17
N GLY A 460 -8.23 -15.99 30.77
CA GLY A 460 -8.61 -15.30 32.00
C GLY A 460 -9.05 -13.84 31.88
N TYR A 461 -8.71 -13.13 30.81
CA TYR A 461 -9.11 -11.73 30.65
C TYR A 461 -10.63 -11.60 30.33
N PRO A 462 -11.34 -10.59 30.88
CA PRO A 462 -10.92 -9.64 31.93
C PRO A 462 -11.17 -10.17 33.35
N SER A 463 -11.79 -11.33 33.51
CA SER A 463 -12.39 -11.78 34.78
C SER A 463 -11.34 -12.13 35.84
N LEU A 464 -10.25 -12.79 35.49
CA LEU A 464 -9.19 -13.12 36.45
C LEU A 464 -8.36 -11.89 36.78
N PHE A 465 -7.92 -11.14 35.77
CA PHE A 465 -7.17 -9.87 35.90
C PHE A 465 -7.84 -8.80 36.78
N LYS A 466 -9.17 -8.85 36.94
CA LYS A 466 -9.93 -7.91 37.78
C LYS A 466 -10.17 -8.36 39.22
N ASN A 467 -9.83 -9.61 39.56
CA ASN A 467 -10.14 -10.21 40.87
C ASN A 467 -8.93 -10.92 41.51
N PHE A 468 -7.90 -11.26 40.73
CA PHE A 468 -6.71 -12.02 41.12
C PHE A 468 -5.44 -11.41 40.50
N ASN A 469 -5.33 -10.07 40.55
CA ASN A 469 -4.23 -9.28 39.99
C ASN A 469 -2.85 -9.52 40.63
N ASP A 470 -2.76 -10.39 41.64
CA ASP A 470 -1.52 -10.79 42.30
C ASP A 470 -1.14 -12.27 41.98
N GLU A 471 -1.93 -12.94 41.10
CA GLU A 471 -1.78 -14.36 40.73
C GLU A 471 -1.46 -14.58 39.23
N ILE A 472 -1.29 -13.49 38.45
CA ILE A 472 -1.19 -13.50 36.97
C ILE A 472 -0.17 -12.47 36.50
#